data_AF-A0A7C5CSR0-F1
#
_entry.id   AF-A0A7C5CSR0-F1
#
_cell.length_a   1.000
_cell.length_b   1.000
_cell.length_c   1.000
_cell.angle_alpha   90.00
_cell.angle_beta   90.00
_cell.angle_gamma   90.00
#
_symmetry.space_group_name_H-M   'P 1'
#
loop_
_entity.id
_entity.type
_entity.pdbx_description
1 polymer ?
#
loop_
_entity_poly.entity_id
_entity_poly.type
_entity_poly.pdbx_seq_one_letter_code
_entity_poly.pdbx_strand_id
1 'polypeptide(L)'
;MANHPRRIVYLLLILLLSVGCSDELRKEPALELAKQFYSTIEKEEYQKTLELVSPELFKGSTPEEFIEVLKEKRERYGTIKKYRIVTWEVWKELKMGRSGVYYSLWYLVTYKNGTLMEHFLMFKPITTNEILIYNYDWSTEHRINRNK
;
A
#
# COMPACT_ATOMS: atom_id res chain seq x y z
N MET A 1 -29.98 -51.50 4.19
CA MET A 1 -29.32 -50.38 4.89
C MET A 1 -27.84 -50.41 4.54
N ALA A 2 -27.41 -49.65 3.52
CA ALA A 2 -26.04 -49.68 3.03
C ALA A 2 -25.24 -48.50 3.61
N ASN A 3 -24.27 -48.81 4.48
CA ASN A 3 -23.34 -47.85 5.05
C ASN A 3 -22.39 -47.35 3.96
N HIS A 4 -22.49 -46.07 3.58
CA HIS A 4 -21.59 -45.40 2.64
C HIS A 4 -20.65 -44.37 3.31
N PRO A 5 -19.94 -44.69 4.42
CA PRO A 5 -19.10 -43.70 5.11
C PRO A 5 -17.89 -43.27 4.25
N ARG A 6 -17.43 -44.12 3.31
CA ARG A 6 -16.29 -43.80 2.44
C ARG A 6 -16.59 -42.69 1.44
N ARG A 7 -17.83 -42.54 0.96
CA ARG A 7 -18.20 -41.51 -0.03
C ARG A 7 -18.30 -40.12 0.58
N ILE A 8 -18.66 -40.03 1.86
CA ILE A 8 -18.78 -38.78 2.61
C ILE A 8 -17.39 -38.17 2.87
N VAL A 9 -16.38 -38.99 3.13
CA VAL A 9 -14.99 -38.54 3.37
C VAL A 9 -14.40 -37.86 2.13
N TYR A 10 -14.64 -38.38 0.92
CA TYR A 10 -14.14 -37.75 -0.31
C TYR A 10 -14.83 -36.42 -0.63
N LEU A 11 -16.12 -36.28 -0.31
CA LEU A 11 -16.86 -35.02 -0.48
C LEU A 11 -16.35 -33.92 0.48
N LEU A 12 -15.98 -34.29 1.72
CA LEU A 12 -15.37 -33.37 2.68
C LEU A 12 -13.94 -32.94 2.28
N LEU A 13 -13.17 -33.81 1.64
CA LEU A 13 -11.80 -33.49 1.22
C LEU A 13 -11.75 -32.51 0.03
N ILE A 14 -12.70 -32.62 -0.90
CA ILE A 14 -12.81 -31.73 -2.07
C ILE A 14 -13.30 -30.32 -1.65
N LEU A 15 -14.10 -30.23 -0.59
CA LEU A 15 -14.57 -28.95 -0.04
C LEU A 15 -13.45 -28.15 0.66
N LEU A 16 -12.43 -28.83 1.19
CA LEU A 16 -11.25 -28.18 1.81
C LEU A 16 -10.25 -27.61 0.78
N LEU A 17 -10.31 -28.05 -0.48
CA LEU A 17 -9.42 -27.59 -1.55
C LEU A 17 -9.93 -26.32 -2.28
N SER A 18 -11.13 -25.84 -1.96
CA SER A 18 -11.74 -24.68 -2.62
C SER A 18 -11.55 -23.34 -1.87
N VAL A 19 -10.73 -23.31 -0.81
CA VAL A 19 -10.37 -22.06 -0.10
C VAL A 19 -9.19 -21.32 -0.75
N GLY A 20 -8.85 -21.64 -2.01
CA GLY A 20 -8.01 -20.81 -2.87
C GLY A 20 -8.76 -19.56 -3.35
N CYS A 21 -9.26 -18.76 -2.40
CA CYS A 21 -9.97 -17.53 -2.67
C CYS A 21 -8.97 -16.47 -3.15
N SER A 22 -9.28 -15.80 -4.25
CA SER A 22 -8.40 -14.89 -4.99
C SER A 22 -7.66 -13.86 -4.11
N ASP A 23 -6.36 -14.08 -3.87
CA ASP A 23 -5.49 -13.23 -3.06
C ASP A 23 -5.17 -11.85 -3.69
N GLU A 24 -5.54 -11.61 -4.96
CA GLU A 24 -5.10 -10.42 -5.71
C GLU A 24 -5.64 -9.08 -5.17
N LEU A 25 -6.78 -9.08 -4.48
CA LEU A 25 -7.42 -7.85 -3.97
C LEU A 25 -7.17 -7.60 -2.48
N ARG A 26 -6.17 -8.28 -1.91
CA ARG A 26 -5.80 -8.13 -0.52
C ARG A 26 -4.97 -6.89 -0.30
N LYS A 27 -5.33 -6.08 0.70
CA LYS A 27 -4.58 -4.87 1.06
C LYS A 27 -3.29 -5.16 1.82
N GLU A 28 -3.14 -6.35 2.41
CA GLU A 28 -2.03 -6.67 3.31
C GLU A 28 -0.64 -6.39 2.69
N PRO A 29 -0.35 -6.77 1.43
CA PRO A 29 0.93 -6.43 0.80
C PRO A 29 1.20 -4.92 0.71
N ALA A 30 0.16 -4.12 0.41
CA ALA A 30 0.28 -2.66 0.36
C ALA A 30 0.49 -2.06 1.76
N LEU A 31 -0.12 -2.64 2.80
CA LEU A 31 0.13 -2.25 4.19
C LEU A 31 1.57 -2.53 4.61
N GLU A 32 2.14 -3.67 4.19
CA GLU A 32 3.55 -3.99 4.47
C GLU A 32 4.49 -3.03 3.75
N LEU A 33 4.21 -2.66 2.50
CA LEU A 33 5.00 -1.66 1.78
C LEU A 33 4.96 -0.28 2.48
N ALA A 34 3.78 0.17 2.94
CA ALA A 34 3.66 1.40 3.71
C ALA A 34 4.45 1.34 5.03
N LYS A 35 4.45 0.19 5.72
CA LYS A 35 5.26 -0.01 6.94
C LYS A 35 6.76 0.07 6.64
N GLN A 36 7.21 -0.54 5.54
CA GLN A 36 8.61 -0.46 5.10
C GLN A 36 9.00 0.99 4.82
N PHE A 37 8.16 1.74 4.11
CA PHE A 37 8.34 3.16 3.85
C PHE A 37 8.46 3.95 5.16
N TYR A 38 7.54 3.78 6.11
CA TYR A 38 7.64 4.47 7.39
C TYR A 38 8.91 4.07 8.17
N SER A 39 9.29 2.79 8.14
CA SER A 39 10.53 2.33 8.78
C SER A 39 11.77 2.97 8.18
N THR A 40 11.88 3.11 6.86
CA THR A 40 13.04 3.74 6.23
C THR A 40 13.12 5.23 6.56
N ILE A 41 11.98 5.92 6.57
CA ILE A 41 11.90 7.33 6.98
C ILE A 41 12.25 7.53 8.46
N GLU A 42 11.76 6.66 9.36
CA GLU A 42 12.07 6.75 10.79
C GLU A 42 13.56 6.57 11.08
N LYS A 43 14.23 5.68 10.32
CA LYS A 43 15.66 5.41 10.38
C LYS A 43 16.51 6.39 9.57
N GLU A 44 15.88 7.37 8.92
CA GLU A 44 16.54 8.36 8.06
C GLU A 44 17.32 7.71 6.88
N GLU A 45 16.89 6.52 6.47
CA GLU A 45 17.42 5.77 5.34
C GLU A 45 16.75 6.23 4.02
N TYR A 46 16.83 7.53 3.73
CA TYR A 46 16.11 8.14 2.61
C TYR A 46 16.46 7.51 1.27
N GLN A 47 17.72 7.14 1.05
CA GLN A 47 18.15 6.48 -0.18
C GLN A 47 17.46 5.11 -0.38
N LYS A 48 17.30 4.32 0.69
CA LYS A 48 16.58 3.03 0.63
C LYS A 48 15.09 3.22 0.37
N THR A 49 14.53 4.36 0.77
CA THR A 49 13.13 4.68 0.47
C THR A 49 12.88 4.77 -1.03
N LEU A 50 13.89 5.16 -1.82
CA LEU A 50 13.78 5.21 -3.28
C LEU A 50 13.61 3.83 -3.92
N GLU A 51 13.98 2.74 -3.25
CA GLU A 51 13.75 1.38 -3.74
C GLU A 51 12.27 0.96 -3.63
N LEU A 52 11.48 1.66 -2.82
CA LEU A 52 10.07 1.37 -2.58
C LEU A 52 9.12 2.13 -3.53
N VAL A 53 9.65 3.09 -4.28
CA VAL A 53 8.87 4.00 -5.14
C VAL A 53 9.06 3.69 -6.61
N SER A 54 8.00 3.85 -7.38
CA SER A 54 8.06 3.71 -8.82
C SER A 54 8.75 4.92 -9.45
N PRO A 55 9.48 4.76 -10.56
CA PRO A 55 9.95 5.89 -11.37
C PRO A 55 8.84 6.85 -11.79
N GLU A 56 7.60 6.36 -11.87
CA GLU A 56 6.41 7.15 -12.19
C GLU A 56 6.12 8.26 -11.15
N LEU A 57 6.55 8.09 -9.90
CA LEU A 57 6.43 9.11 -8.85
C LEU A 57 7.19 10.39 -9.21
N PHE A 58 8.25 10.27 -10.00
CA PHE A 58 9.13 11.37 -10.39
C PHE A 58 8.70 12.07 -11.70
N LYS A 59 7.44 11.91 -12.14
CA LYS A 59 6.94 12.52 -13.39
C LYS A 59 6.83 14.05 -13.38
N GLY A 60 7.28 14.71 -12.32
CA GLY A 60 7.41 16.17 -12.23
C GLY A 60 8.44 16.60 -11.20
N SER A 61 9.33 15.70 -10.78
CA SER A 61 10.37 15.96 -9.78
C SER A 61 11.56 15.02 -9.98
N THR A 62 12.62 15.15 -9.20
CA THR A 62 13.72 14.17 -9.15
C THR A 62 13.69 13.32 -7.88
N PRO A 63 14.40 12.18 -7.84
CA PRO A 63 14.60 11.42 -6.60
C PRO A 63 15.22 12.26 -5.48
N GLU A 64 16.13 13.17 -5.81
CA GLU A 64 16.77 14.07 -4.86
C GLU A 64 15.77 15.08 -4.28
N GLU A 65 14.95 15.70 -5.13
CA GLU A 65 13.87 16.59 -4.68
C GLU A 65 12.88 15.86 -3.77
N PHE A 66 12.56 14.60 -4.07
CA PHE A 66 11.71 13.78 -3.22
C PHE A 66 12.36 13.53 -1.84
N ILE A 67 13.67 13.23 -1.80
CA ILE A 67 14.41 13.10 -0.55
C ILE A 67 14.38 14.41 0.26
N GLU A 68 14.58 15.56 -0.40
CA GLU A 68 14.52 16.86 0.28
C GLU A 68 13.12 17.11 0.85
N VAL A 69 12.04 16.79 0.14
CA VAL A 69 10.67 16.85 0.69
C VAL A 69 10.52 16.00 1.96
N LEU A 70 11.10 14.79 1.99
CA LEU A 70 11.04 13.92 3.16
C LEU A 70 11.84 14.49 4.35
N LYS A 71 13.01 15.07 4.08
CA LYS A 71 13.84 15.74 5.10
C LYS A 71 13.17 16.99 5.64
N GLU A 72 12.63 17.86 4.78
CA GLU A 72 11.88 19.05 5.19
C GLU A 72 10.67 18.69 6.05
N LYS A 73 9.96 17.62 5.68
CA LYS A 73 8.85 17.11 6.50
C LYS A 73 9.33 16.64 7.87
N ARG A 74 10.46 15.92 7.93
CA ARG A 74 11.09 15.48 9.19
C ARG A 74 11.56 16.66 10.05
N GLU A 75 12.15 17.68 9.45
CA GLU A 75 12.58 18.90 10.16
C GLU A 75 11.36 19.65 10.74
N ARG A 76 10.33 19.85 9.92
CA ARG A 76 9.12 20.60 10.30
C ARG A 76 8.31 19.89 11.38
N TYR A 77 8.02 18.61 11.19
CA TYR A 77 7.08 17.86 12.05
C TYR A 77 7.79 16.98 13.10
N GLY A 78 9.09 16.72 12.95
CA GLY A 78 9.86 15.89 13.86
C GLY A 78 9.69 14.38 13.62
N THR A 79 9.92 13.58 14.66
CA THR A 79 9.84 12.12 14.57
C THR A 79 8.40 11.61 14.48
N ILE A 80 8.19 10.54 13.72
CA ILE A 80 6.93 9.80 13.73
C ILE A 80 6.76 9.19 15.13
N LYS A 81 5.55 9.28 15.68
CA LYS A 81 5.15 8.68 16.95
C LYS A 81 4.19 7.53 16.76
N LYS A 82 3.27 7.69 15.81
CA LYS A 82 2.23 6.71 15.49
C LYS A 82 1.70 6.97 14.10
N TYR A 83 1.37 5.93 13.36
CA TYR A 83 0.57 6.03 12.14
C TYR A 83 -0.55 4.99 12.20
N ARG A 84 -1.70 5.34 11.63
CA ARG A 84 -2.83 4.41 11.49
C ARG A 84 -3.53 4.65 10.16
N ILE A 85 -3.98 3.58 9.54
CA ILE A 85 -4.83 3.65 8.36
C ILE A 85 -6.20 4.27 8.73
N VAL A 86 -6.67 5.18 7.88
CA VAL A 86 -7.97 5.86 8.01
C VAL A 86 -8.97 5.25 7.03
N THR A 87 -8.58 5.15 5.77
CA THR A 87 -9.39 4.52 4.72
C THR A 87 -8.48 3.90 3.67
N TRP A 88 -9.02 2.98 2.89
CA TRP A 88 -8.32 2.36 1.79
C TRP A 88 -9.28 1.93 0.69
N GLU A 89 -8.74 1.83 -0.52
CA GLU A 89 -9.45 1.34 -1.69
C GLU A 89 -8.51 0.47 -2.53
N VAL A 90 -9.06 -0.60 -3.12
CA VAL A 90 -8.34 -1.46 -4.05
C VAL A 90 -9.19 -1.63 -5.29
N TRP A 91 -8.62 -1.38 -6.46
CA TRP A 91 -9.31 -1.58 -7.73
C TRP A 91 -8.36 -2.16 -8.77
N LYS A 92 -8.94 -2.88 -9.73
CA LYS A 92 -8.21 -3.37 -10.91
C LYS A 92 -8.35 -2.35 -12.02
N GLU A 93 -7.25 -2.08 -12.71
CA GLU A 93 -7.27 -1.35 -13.97
C GLU A 93 -6.85 -2.29 -15.09
N LEU A 94 -7.64 -2.35 -16.16
CA LEU A 94 -7.38 -3.15 -17.35
C LEU A 94 -7.39 -2.22 -18.56
N LYS A 95 -6.25 -1.56 -18.83
CA LYS A 95 -6.04 -0.70 -20.00
C LYS A 95 -4.86 -1.22 -20.81
N MET A 96 -4.88 -1.04 -22.13
CA MET A 96 -3.72 -1.36 -22.99
C MET A 96 -2.47 -0.64 -22.46
N GLY A 97 -1.49 -1.41 -21.99
CA GLY A 97 -0.20 -0.91 -21.48
C GLY A 97 -0.12 -0.64 -19.98
N ARG A 98 -1.23 -0.62 -19.23
CA ARG A 98 -1.23 -0.54 -17.75
C ARG A 98 -2.37 -1.37 -17.18
N SER A 99 -2.15 -2.67 -17.15
CA SER A 99 -3.04 -3.61 -16.45
C SER A 99 -2.44 -3.97 -15.10
N GLY A 100 -3.23 -3.91 -14.04
CA GLY A 100 -2.78 -4.25 -12.69
C GLY A 100 -3.78 -3.91 -11.60
N VAL A 101 -3.30 -3.90 -10.36
CA VAL A 101 -4.07 -3.59 -9.15
C VAL A 101 -3.54 -2.32 -8.53
N TYR A 102 -4.42 -1.36 -8.29
CA TYR A 102 -4.10 -0.15 -7.53
C TYR A 102 -4.56 -0.30 -6.08
N TYR A 103 -3.77 0.29 -5.19
CA TYR A 103 -4.06 0.40 -3.77
C TYR A 103 -3.96 1.88 -3.39
N SER A 104 -5.06 2.48 -2.94
CA SER A 104 -5.06 3.81 -2.32
C SER A 104 -5.16 3.64 -0.82
N LEU A 105 -4.15 4.10 -0.08
CA LEU A 105 -4.12 4.03 1.38
C LEU A 105 -3.98 5.42 1.96
N TRP A 106 -4.90 5.79 2.85
CA TRP A 106 -4.83 7.04 3.60
C TRP A 106 -4.46 6.75 5.06
N TYR A 107 -3.42 7.40 5.54
CA TYR A 107 -2.91 7.30 6.90
C TYR A 107 -3.07 8.62 7.65
N LEU A 108 -3.43 8.52 8.92
CA LEU A 108 -3.26 9.59 9.89
C LEU A 108 -1.94 9.33 10.62
N VAL A 109 -0.97 10.22 10.44
CA VAL A 109 0.38 10.10 10.99
C VAL A 109 0.59 11.19 12.04
N THR A 110 0.76 10.76 13.29
CA THR A 110 1.12 11.63 14.40
C THR A 110 2.64 11.74 14.48
N TYR A 111 3.12 12.96 14.29
CA TYR A 111 4.51 13.38 14.44
C TYR A 111 4.72 14.07 15.79
N LYS A 112 5.97 14.36 16.15
CA LYS A 112 6.33 15.08 17.38
C LYS A 112 5.65 16.45 17.46
N ASN A 113 5.62 17.20 16.36
CA ASN A 113 5.17 18.60 16.31
C ASN A 113 3.86 18.78 15.53
N GLY A 114 3.11 17.71 15.23
CA GLY A 114 1.88 17.83 14.46
C GLY A 114 1.29 16.49 14.04
N THR A 115 0.19 16.54 13.30
CA THR A 115 -0.43 15.36 12.69
C THR A 115 -0.71 15.66 11.23
N LEU A 116 -0.41 14.70 10.36
CA LEU A 116 -0.62 14.79 8.92
C LEU A 116 -1.55 13.69 8.44
N MET A 117 -2.29 13.99 7.39
CA MET A 117 -2.89 12.99 6.52
C MET A 117 -1.91 12.68 5.40
N GLU A 118 -1.56 11.42 5.23
CA GLU A 118 -0.67 10.96 4.17
C GLU A 118 -1.38 9.96 3.28
N HIS A 119 -1.16 10.06 1.99
CA HIS A 119 -1.79 9.22 0.98
C HIS A 119 -0.72 8.51 0.16
N PHE A 120 -0.90 7.19 0.02
CA PHE A 120 -0.14 6.36 -0.89
C PHE A 120 -1.05 5.86 -1.99
N LEU A 121 -0.66 6.12 -3.23
CA LEU A 121 -1.15 5.37 -4.38
C LEU A 121 -0.08 4.36 -4.77
N MET A 122 -0.39 3.08 -4.65
CA MET A 122 0.51 1.98 -5.01
C MET A 122 -0.05 1.21 -6.19
N PHE A 123 0.83 0.61 -6.97
CA PHE A 123 0.44 -0.18 -8.14
C PHE A 123 1.20 -1.50 -8.17
N LYS A 124 0.45 -2.58 -8.41
CA LYS A 124 0.95 -3.91 -8.73
C LYS A 124 0.62 -4.22 -10.19
N PRO A 125 1.60 -4.15 -11.11
CA PRO A 125 1.39 -4.56 -12.50
C PRO A 125 0.90 -6.00 -12.58
N ILE A 126 0.14 -6.38 -13.61
CA ILE A 126 -0.22 -7.79 -13.83
C ILE A 126 0.99 -8.63 -14.28
N THR A 127 2.00 -7.98 -14.84
CA THR A 127 3.21 -8.60 -15.37
C THR A 127 4.27 -8.88 -14.31
N THR A 128 4.20 -8.23 -13.15
CA THR A 128 5.15 -8.39 -12.05
C THR A 128 4.40 -8.64 -10.75
N ASN A 129 5.00 -9.36 -9.80
CA ASN A 129 4.40 -9.53 -8.48
C ASN A 129 4.77 -8.42 -7.50
N GLU A 130 5.53 -7.42 -7.96
CA GLU A 130 6.04 -6.33 -7.15
C GLU A 130 5.02 -5.20 -7.03
N ILE A 131 4.90 -4.64 -5.83
CA ILE A 131 4.08 -3.46 -5.55
C ILE A 131 5.02 -2.31 -5.29
N LEU A 132 4.82 -1.18 -5.97
CA LEU A 132 5.61 0.04 -5.77
C LEU A 132 4.71 1.23 -5.48
N ILE A 133 5.23 2.22 -4.76
CA ILE A 133 4.55 3.48 -4.51
C ILE A 133 4.60 4.33 -5.78
N TYR A 134 3.45 4.52 -6.41
CA TYR A 134 3.29 5.30 -7.64
C TYR A 134 3.08 6.79 -7.37
N ASN A 135 2.44 7.13 -6.26
CA ASN A 135 2.29 8.50 -5.81
C ASN A 135 2.30 8.56 -4.30
N TYR A 136 2.81 9.67 -3.77
CA TYR A 136 2.88 9.97 -2.35
C TYR A 136 2.58 11.45 -2.13
N ASP A 137 1.56 11.74 -1.34
CA ASP A 137 1.20 13.10 -0.97
C ASP A 137 0.83 13.18 0.52
N TRP A 138 0.89 14.40 1.06
CA TRP A 138 0.52 14.66 2.45
C TRP A 138 -0.09 16.04 2.61
N SER A 139 -0.94 16.20 3.61
CA SER A 139 -1.58 17.47 3.94
C SER A 139 -1.86 17.58 5.44
N THR A 140 -1.96 18.83 5.92
CA THR A 140 -2.41 19.15 7.28
C THR A 140 -3.94 19.11 7.41
N GLU A 141 -4.66 19.17 6.28
CA GLU A 141 -6.12 19.15 6.23
C GLU A 141 -6.66 17.72 6.05
N HIS A 142 -7.80 17.42 6.68
CA HIS A 142 -8.56 16.20 6.37
C HIS A 142 -9.28 16.35 5.02
N ARG A 143 -8.53 16.42 3.91
CA ARG A 143 -9.12 16.35 2.57
C ARG A 143 -9.38 14.88 2.21
N ILE A 144 -10.34 14.24 2.88
CA ILE A 144 -10.96 13.03 2.34
C ILE A 144 -11.94 13.49 1.27
N ASN A 145 -11.43 13.81 0.08
CA ASN A 145 -12.28 14.20 -1.04
C ASN A 145 -12.96 12.94 -1.59
N ARG A 146 -14.07 12.53 -0.97
CA ARG A 146 -14.98 11.52 -1.53
C ARG A 146 -15.78 12.15 -2.66
N ASN A 147 -15.15 12.34 -3.82
CA ASN A 147 -15.78 12.74 -5.08
C ASN A 147 -14.97 12.03 -6.17
N LYS A 148 -15.45 11.11 -6.98
CA LYS A 148 -16.79 10.66 -7.41
C LYS A 148 -16.65 9.22 -7.91
#